data_AF-A0A2V5JXB0-F1
#
_entry.id   AF-A0A2V5JXB0-F1
#
_cell.length_a   1.000
_cell.length_b   1.000
_cell.length_c   1.000
_cell.angle_alpha   90.00
_cell.angle_beta   90.00
_cell.angle_gamma   90.00
#
_symmetry.space_group_name_H-M   'P 1'
#
loop_
_entity.id
_entity.type
_entity.pdbx_description
1 polymer ?
#
loop_
_entity_poly.entity_id
_entity_poly.type
_entity_poly.pdbx_seq_one_letter_code
_entity_poly.pdbx_strand_id
1 'polypeptide(L)'
;ALDQSKEALIHAVKATELNPNDGAAWYYRGVLEAGRADFPAAIESLTRSLKLGETLEALRKRENCQRRIGRIDNANADLKRIRELE
;
A
#
# COMPACT_ATOMS: atom_id res chain seq x y z
N ALA A 1 -17.16 -0.10 -13.75
CA ALA A 1 -16.35 -0.73 -12.68
C ALA A 1 -14.87 -0.87 -13.06
N LEU A 2 -14.51 -1.62 -14.12
CA LEU A 2 -13.10 -1.82 -14.52
C LEU A 2 -12.38 -0.55 -15.01
N ASP A 3 -13.08 0.35 -15.71
CA ASP A 3 -12.48 1.59 -16.21
C ASP A 3 -12.25 2.64 -15.11
N GLN A 4 -13.20 2.76 -14.17
CA GLN A 4 -13.04 3.65 -13.00
C GLN A 4 -11.84 3.27 -12.13
N SER A 5 -11.52 1.97 -12.03
CA SER A 5 -10.33 1.49 -11.32
C SER A 5 -9.02 1.89 -12.03
N LYS A 6 -9.01 1.96 -13.37
CA LYS A 6 -7.85 2.44 -14.13
C LYS A 6 -7.68 3.95 -13.96
N GLU A 7 -8.76 4.71 -14.10
CA GLU A 7 -8.74 6.17 -13.93
C GLU A 7 -8.31 6.57 -12.51
N ALA A 8 -8.85 5.90 -11.49
CA ALA A 8 -8.45 6.14 -10.10
C ALA A 8 -6.95 5.91 -9.87
N LEU A 9 -6.37 4.87 -10.48
CA LEU A 9 -4.94 4.59 -10.38
C LEU A 9 -4.11 5.68 -11.06
N ILE A 10 -4.53 6.17 -12.23
CA ILE A 10 -3.85 7.28 -12.94
C ILE A 10 -3.82 8.53 -12.04
N HIS A 11 -4.95 8.87 -11.41
CA HIS A 11 -5.02 10.01 -10.50
C HIS A 11 -4.13 9.81 -9.26
N ALA A 12 -4.09 8.60 -8.70
CA ALA A 12 -3.23 8.29 -7.57
C ALA A 12 -1.74 8.38 -7.93
N VAL A 13 -1.33 7.90 -9.11
CA VAL A 13 0.05 8.06 -9.61
C VAL A 13 0.39 9.54 -9.72
N LYS A 14 -0.46 10.34 -10.37
CA LYS A 14 -0.24 11.79 -10.50
C LYS A 14 -0.16 12.48 -9.14
N ALA A 15 -0.97 12.08 -8.16
CA ALA A 15 -0.89 12.62 -6.80
C ALA A 15 0.47 12.35 -6.15
N THR A 16 1.02 11.13 -6.33
CA THR A 16 2.36 10.78 -5.81
C THR A 16 3.50 11.51 -6.52
N GLU A 17 3.32 11.90 -7.78
CA GLU A 17 4.29 12.72 -8.54
C GLU A 17 4.22 14.19 -8.12
N LEU A 18 3.01 14.73 -7.92
CA LEU A 18 2.79 16.11 -7.49
C LEU A 18 3.31 16.36 -6.07
N ASN A 19 3.12 15.40 -5.16
CA ASN A 19 3.66 15.46 -3.82
C ASN A 19 4.26 14.11 -3.39
N PRO A 20 5.56 13.88 -3.64
CA PRO A 20 6.24 12.64 -3.27
C PRO A 20 6.37 12.39 -1.76
N ASN A 21 6.04 13.38 -0.94
CA ASN A 21 6.07 13.31 0.53
C ASN A 21 4.66 13.18 1.14
N ASP A 22 3.62 13.07 0.32
CA ASP A 22 2.27 12.77 0.81
C ASP A 22 2.10 11.27 1.07
N GLY A 23 2.25 10.87 2.34
CA GLY A 23 2.07 9.48 2.75
C GLY A 23 0.67 8.93 2.44
N ALA A 24 -0.37 9.75 2.44
CA ALA A 24 -1.72 9.32 2.13
C ALA A 24 -1.89 9.04 0.62
N ALA A 25 -1.31 9.86 -0.24
CA ALA A 25 -1.31 9.62 -1.69
C ALA A 25 -0.67 8.26 -2.03
N TRP A 26 0.48 7.95 -1.41
CA TRP A 26 1.15 6.65 -1.54
C TRP A 26 0.29 5.48 -1.00
N TYR A 27 -0.42 5.69 0.10
CA TYR A 27 -1.33 4.67 0.64
C TYR A 27 -2.47 4.37 -0.34
N TYR A 28 -3.16 5.41 -0.83
CA TYR A 28 -4.28 5.25 -1.76
C TYR A 28 -3.85 4.59 -3.08
N ARG A 29 -2.68 4.96 -3.61
CA ARG A 29 -2.09 4.29 -4.76
C ARG A 29 -1.89 2.79 -4.48
N GLY A 30 -1.28 2.44 -3.35
CA GLY A 30 -1.08 1.05 -2.96
C GLY A 30 -2.38 0.25 -2.77
N VAL A 31 -3.43 0.87 -2.24
CA VAL A 31 -4.76 0.25 -2.13
C VAL A 31 -5.37 -0.04 -3.49
N LEU A 32 -5.24 0.88 -4.45
CA LEU A 32 -5.74 0.71 -5.81
C LEU A 32 -4.96 -0.37 -6.57
N GLU A 33 -3.64 -0.41 -6.42
CA GLU A 33 -2.78 -1.47 -6.97
C GLU A 33 -3.16 -2.84 -6.39
N ALA A 34 -3.37 -2.94 -5.07
CA ALA A 34 -3.81 -4.17 -4.40
C ALA A 34 -5.19 -4.61 -4.88
N GLY A 35 -6.13 -3.67 -5.08
CA GLY A 35 -7.47 -3.94 -5.62
C GLY A 35 -7.44 -4.51 -7.05
N ARG A 36 -6.36 -4.26 -7.80
CA ARG A 36 -6.11 -4.82 -9.13
C ARG A 36 -5.26 -6.09 -9.10
N ALA A 37 -4.97 -6.62 -7.91
CA ALA A 37 -4.06 -7.74 -7.67
C ALA A 37 -2.60 -7.50 -8.12
N ASP A 38 -2.20 -6.24 -8.33
CA ASP A 38 -0.79 -5.87 -8.53
C ASP A 38 -0.12 -5.73 -7.16
N PHE A 39 0.02 -6.86 -6.47
CA PHE A 39 0.57 -6.92 -5.12
C PHE A 39 2.02 -6.43 -5.04
N PRO A 40 2.92 -6.70 -6.01
CA PRO A 40 4.27 -6.14 -5.98
C PRO A 40 4.28 -4.61 -5.99
N ALA A 41 3.52 -3.97 -6.88
CA ALA A 41 3.42 -2.51 -6.93
C ALA A 41 2.78 -1.96 -5.64
N ALA A 42 1.71 -2.59 -5.18
CA ALA A 42 1.04 -2.21 -3.93
C ALA A 42 1.99 -2.21 -2.74
N ILE A 43 2.85 -3.22 -2.62
CA ILE A 43 3.83 -3.31 -1.53
C ILE A 43 4.84 -2.16 -1.58
N GLU A 44 5.27 -1.75 -2.78
CA GLU A 44 6.17 -0.61 -2.96
C GLU A 44 5.51 0.69 -2.51
N SER A 45 4.31 0.98 -3.02
CA SER A 45 3.54 2.17 -2.66
C SER A 45 3.23 2.24 -1.18
N LEU A 46 2.77 1.13 -0.58
CA LEU A 46 2.51 1.03 0.86
C LEU A 46 3.79 1.19 1.68
N THR A 47 4.92 0.66 1.21
CA THR A 47 6.22 0.87 1.88
C THR A 47 6.63 2.34 1.84
N ARG A 48 6.38 3.05 0.75
CA ARG A 48 6.66 4.48 0.66
C ARG A 48 5.75 5.28 1.61
N SER A 49 4.47 4.93 1.68
CA SER A 49 3.53 5.51 2.64
C SER A 49 3.99 5.33 4.08
N LEU A 50 4.33 4.11 4.49
CA LEU A 50 4.81 3.78 5.83
C LEU A 50 6.13 4.49 6.21
N LYS A 51 6.99 4.81 5.23
CA LYS A 51 8.20 5.61 5.46
C LYS A 51 7.90 7.09 5.75
N LEU A 52 6.78 7.61 5.26
CA LEU A 52 6.35 8.99 5.44
C LEU A 52 5.46 9.19 6.67
N GLY A 53 4.73 8.13 7.05
CA GLY A 53 3.95 8.06 8.27
C GLY A 53 3.44 6.63 8.45
N GLU A 54 3.82 6.00 9.55
CA GLU A 54 3.35 4.65 9.85
C GLU A 54 1.89 4.70 10.31
N THR A 55 1.04 3.86 9.71
CA THR A 55 -0.36 3.69 10.11
C THR A 55 -0.73 2.22 10.17
N LEU A 56 -1.67 1.88 11.06
CA LEU A 56 -2.19 0.51 11.18
C LEU A 56 -2.82 0.04 9.86
N GLU A 57 -3.50 0.93 9.14
CA GLU A 57 -4.12 0.64 7.85
C GLU A 57 -3.09 0.28 6.78
N ALA A 58 -2.02 1.06 6.66
CA ALA A 58 -0.98 0.80 5.68
C ALA A 58 -0.20 -0.49 5.99
N LEU A 59 0.08 -0.77 7.28
CA LEU A 59 0.68 -2.03 7.72
C LEU A 59 -0.22 -3.22 7.38
N ARG A 60 -1.52 -3.16 7.73
CA ARG A 60 -2.48 -4.24 7.44
C ARG A 60 -2.63 -4.50 5.95
N LYS A 61 -2.62 -3.45 5.12
CA LYS A 61 -2.66 -3.64 3.66
C LYS A 61 -1.39 -4.23 3.11
N ARG A 62 -0.22 -3.80 3.60
CA ARG A 62 1.05 -4.33 3.11
C ARG A 62 1.24 -5.79 3.52
N GLU A 63 0.89 -6.12 4.75
CA GLU A 63 0.86 -7.49 5.28
C GLU A 63 0.02 -8.42 4.40
N ASN A 64 -1.20 -7.98 4.06
CA ASN A 64 -2.08 -8.76 3.20
C ASN A 64 -1.49 -8.99 1.82
N CYS A 65 -0.94 -7.93 1.18
CA CYS A 65 -0.31 -8.04 -0.13
C CYS A 65 0.89 -8.99 -0.09
N GLN A 66 1.73 -8.90 0.95
CA GLN A 66 2.89 -9.78 1.13
C GLN A 66 2.49 -11.25 1.29
N ARG A 67 1.43 -11.55 2.06
CA ARG A 67 0.87 -12.92 2.15
C ARG A 67 0.42 -13.44 0.80
N ARG A 68 -0.26 -12.60 0.00
CA ARG A 68 -0.80 -13.00 -1.32
C ARG A 68 0.29 -13.42 -2.31
N ILE A 69 1.51 -12.92 -2.15
CA ILE A 69 2.67 -13.28 -3.00
C ILE A 69 3.70 -14.18 -2.29
N GLY A 70 3.34 -14.75 -1.13
CA GLY A 70 4.21 -15.70 -0.42
C GLY A 70 5.40 -15.08 0.33
N ARG A 71 5.45 -13.75 0.51
CA ARG A 71 6.46 -13.08 1.36
C ARG A 71 6.07 -13.18 2.83
N ILE A 72 6.02 -14.41 3.34
CA ILE A 72 5.46 -14.72 4.67
C ILE A 72 6.26 -14.08 5.81
N ASP A 73 7.59 -14.03 5.71
CA ASP A 73 8.43 -13.42 6.74
C ASP A 73 8.16 -11.92 6.90
N ASN A 74 8.06 -11.20 5.77
CA ASN A 74 7.71 -9.79 5.78
C ASN A 74 6.29 -9.57 6.33
N ALA A 75 5.32 -10.42 5.96
CA ALA A 75 3.96 -10.31 6.47
C ALA A 75 3.91 -10.53 7.98
N ASN A 76 4.68 -11.48 8.51
CA ASN A 76 4.77 -11.72 9.94
C ASN A 76 5.46 -10.55 10.67
N ALA A 77 6.42 -9.87 10.05
CA ALA A 77 7.01 -8.66 10.59
C ALA A 77 5.97 -7.53 10.68
N ASP A 78 5.16 -7.31 9.64
CA ASP A 78 4.07 -6.32 9.66
C ASP A 78 3.01 -6.69 10.70
N LEU A 79 2.64 -7.96 10.82
CA LEU A 79 1.68 -8.45 11.82
C LEU A 79 2.20 -8.24 13.24
N LYS A 80 3.49 -8.47 13.49
CA LYS A 80 4.11 -8.16 14.78
C LYS A 80 4.02 -6.66 15.06
N ARG A 81 4.37 -5.82 14.08
CA ARG A 81 4.31 -4.37 14.22
C ARG A 81 2.90 -3.85 14.50
N ILE A 82 1.88 -4.42 13.85
CA ILE A 82 0.46 -4.10 14.10
C ILE A 82 0.10 -4.33 15.57
N ARG A 83 0.48 -5.49 16.14
CA ARG A 83 0.18 -5.82 17.54
C ARG A 83 0.91 -4.93 18.55
N GLU A 84 2.06 -4.36 18.18
CA GLU A 84 2.79 -3.41 19.02
C GLU A 84 2.14 -2.02 19.07
N LEU A 85 1.26 -1.72 18.11
CA LEU A 85 0.60 -0.42 17.93
C LEU A 85 -0.91 -0.44 18.30
N GLU A 86 -1.45 -1.62 18.62
CA GLU A 86 -2.81 -1.83 19.16
C GLU A 86 -2.85 -1.52 20.66
#